data_AF-A0A9J5WE82-F1
#
_entry.id   AF-A0A9J5WE82-F1
#
_cell.length_a   1.000
_cell.length_b   1.000
_cell.length_c   1.000
_cell.angle_alpha   90.00
_cell.angle_beta   90.00
_cell.angle_gamma   90.00
#
_symmetry.space_group_name_H-M   'P 1'
#
loop_
_entity.id
_entity.type
_entity.pdbx_description
1 polymer ?
#
loop_
_entity_poly.entity_id
_entity_poly.type
_entity_poly.pdbx_seq_one_letter_code
_entity_poly.pdbx_strand_id
1 'polypeptide(L)'
;MEETKNRGMLASWCSQEEVLDHPAIGGFLTHSGWNSTLESTTSGVPMLCWPFFAEQQTNCWFSETKWGIGMEIDNNVKRDEVESLVRELMVGEKGKEMKKKAMEWKKLAEISAEKSTGSSYVNIDKVVNDVLLASKH
;
A
#
# COMPACT_ATOMS: atom_id res chain seq x y z
N MET A 1 -24.60 -13.37 -3.40
CA MET A 1 -24.40 -12.07 -4.08
C MET A 1 -25.55 -11.08 -3.84
N GLU A 2 -26.75 -11.52 -3.46
CA GLU A 2 -27.89 -10.61 -3.23
C GLU A 2 -27.61 -9.54 -2.16
N GLU A 3 -26.93 -9.92 -1.07
CA GLU A 3 -26.54 -8.98 0.00
C GLU A 3 -25.63 -7.84 -0.47
N THR A 4 -24.77 -8.07 -1.47
CA THR A 4 -23.81 -7.08 -2.00
C THR A 4 -24.24 -6.47 -3.33
N LYS A 5 -25.47 -6.72 -3.77
CA LYS A 5 -26.03 -6.21 -5.02
C LYS A 5 -25.88 -4.68 -5.09
N ASN A 6 -25.35 -4.18 -6.20
CA ASN A 6 -25.05 -2.76 -6.47
C ASN A 6 -24.01 -2.09 -5.53
N ARG A 7 -23.33 -2.86 -4.67
CA ARG A 7 -22.33 -2.35 -3.71
C ARG A 7 -20.97 -3.04 -3.80
N GLY A 8 -20.88 -4.11 -4.59
CA GLY A 8 -19.65 -4.87 -4.77
C GLY A 8 -19.52 -5.40 -6.19
N MET A 9 -18.27 -5.57 -6.59
CA MET A 9 -17.88 -6.23 -7.83
C MET A 9 -16.88 -7.32 -7.48
N LEU A 10 -17.06 -8.51 -8.04
CA LEU A 10 -16.11 -9.62 -7.91
C LEU A 10 -15.48 -9.85 -9.28
N ALA A 11 -14.16 -9.83 -9.32
CA ALA A 11 -13.37 -10.13 -10.51
C ALA A 11 -12.28 -11.13 -10.14
N SER A 12 -11.94 -12.03 -11.07
CA SER A 12 -10.81 -12.95 -10.89
C SER A 12 -9.46 -12.24 -10.98
N TRP A 13 -9.43 -11.09 -11.66
CA TRP A 13 -8.26 -10.25 -11.84
C TRP A 13 -8.69 -8.81 -12.15
N CYS A 14 -7.87 -7.84 -11.76
CA CYS A 14 -8.01 -6.43 -12.13
C CYS A 14 -6.63 -5.79 -12.27
N SER A 15 -6.55 -4.65 -12.97
CA SER A 15 -5.35 -3.81 -13.00
C SER A 15 -5.21 -3.13 -11.64
N GLN A 16 -4.55 -3.80 -10.68
CA GLN A 16 -4.50 -3.37 -9.27
C GLN A 16 -3.92 -1.96 -9.11
N GLU A 17 -2.86 -1.64 -9.86
CA GLU A 17 -2.24 -0.31 -9.88
C GLU A 17 -3.27 0.76 -10.27
N GLU A 18 -3.99 0.57 -11.39
CA GLU A 18 -5.03 1.50 -11.84
C GLU A 18 -6.18 1.61 -10.85
N VAL A 19 -6.56 0.51 -10.20
CA VAL A 19 -7.58 0.51 -9.14
C VAL A 19 -7.09 1.35 -7.97
N LEU A 20 -5.89 1.11 -7.44
CA LEU A 20 -5.36 1.83 -6.28
C LEU A 20 -5.16 3.32 -6.54
N ASP A 21 -4.78 3.70 -7.77
CA ASP A 21 -4.67 5.11 -8.16
C ASP A 21 -6.02 5.79 -8.42
N HIS A 22 -7.12 5.03 -8.49
CA HIS A 22 -8.43 5.61 -8.73
C HIS A 22 -8.92 6.41 -7.50
N PRO A 23 -9.40 7.66 -7.68
CA PRO A 23 -9.77 8.55 -6.56
C PRO A 23 -10.93 8.04 -5.70
N ALA A 24 -11.71 7.07 -6.18
CA ALA A 24 -12.78 6.44 -5.42
C ALA A 24 -12.28 5.41 -4.38
N ILE A 25 -11.00 5.02 -4.42
CA ILE A 25 -10.46 4.05 -3.45
C ILE A 25 -10.15 4.73 -2.12
N GLY A 26 -10.88 4.30 -1.09
CA GLY A 26 -10.68 4.75 0.28
C GLY A 26 -9.70 3.90 1.10
N GLY A 27 -9.47 2.64 0.71
CA GLY A 27 -8.65 1.72 1.47
C GLY A 27 -8.40 0.39 0.74
N PHE A 28 -7.35 -0.32 1.15
CA PHE A 28 -6.91 -1.57 0.53
C PHE A 28 -6.75 -2.68 1.56
N LEU A 29 -7.58 -3.73 1.45
CA LEU A 29 -7.36 -4.96 2.22
C LEU A 29 -6.34 -5.82 1.49
N THR A 30 -5.24 -6.12 2.15
CA THR A 30 -4.09 -6.82 1.56
C THR A 30 -3.46 -7.80 2.54
N HIS A 31 -2.78 -8.81 2.00
CA HIS A 31 -1.94 -9.71 2.76
C HIS A 31 -0.57 -9.10 3.13
N SER A 32 -0.33 -7.83 2.79
CA SER A 32 0.92 -7.11 3.08
C SER A 32 2.17 -7.68 2.39
N GLY A 33 2.01 -8.27 1.20
CA GLY A 33 3.16 -8.57 0.34
C GLY A 33 3.86 -7.28 -0.14
N TRP A 34 5.17 -7.32 -0.33
CA TRP A 34 5.98 -6.11 -0.56
C TRP A 34 5.50 -5.25 -1.74
N ASN A 35 5.17 -5.87 -2.89
CA ASN A 35 4.70 -5.12 -4.06
C ASN A 35 3.38 -4.40 -3.78
N SER A 36 2.40 -5.08 -3.18
CA SER A 36 1.13 -4.48 -2.80
C SER A 36 1.30 -3.36 -1.77
N THR A 37 2.24 -3.49 -0.84
CA THR A 37 2.59 -2.43 0.11
C THR A 37 3.17 -1.21 -0.62
N LEU A 38 4.06 -1.42 -1.59
CA LEU A 38 4.66 -0.35 -2.39
C LEU A 38 3.61 0.37 -3.25
N GLU A 39 2.76 -0.38 -3.96
CA GLU A 39 1.66 0.16 -4.78
C GLU A 39 0.71 0.98 -3.90
N SER A 40 0.23 0.45 -2.77
CA SER A 40 -0.64 1.21 -1.86
C SER A 40 0.01 2.49 -1.34
N THR A 41 1.30 2.42 -1.00
CA THR A 41 2.06 3.58 -0.49
C THR A 41 2.22 4.65 -1.55
N THR A 42 2.55 4.27 -2.78
CA THR A 42 2.73 5.18 -3.92
C THR A 42 1.40 5.72 -4.49
N SER A 43 0.30 4.99 -4.32
CA SER A 43 -1.06 5.48 -4.58
C SER A 43 -1.61 6.34 -3.44
N GLY A 44 -0.97 6.35 -2.27
CA GLY A 44 -1.43 7.09 -1.09
C GLY A 44 -2.71 6.50 -0.49
N VAL A 45 -2.85 5.18 -0.53
CA VAL A 45 -4.01 4.43 -0.04
C VAL A 45 -3.64 3.73 1.28
N PRO A 46 -4.43 3.91 2.35
CA PRO A 46 -4.21 3.20 3.61
C PRO A 46 -4.68 1.74 3.53
N MET A 47 -4.11 0.87 4.37
CA MET A 47 -4.27 -0.58 4.28
C MET A 47 -4.99 -1.20 5.48
N LEU A 48 -5.79 -2.24 5.24
CA LEU A 48 -6.04 -3.30 6.22
C LEU A 48 -5.11 -4.47 5.88
N CYS A 49 -4.25 -4.82 6.82
CA CYS A 49 -3.23 -5.83 6.67
C CYS A 49 -3.72 -7.16 7.26
N TRP A 50 -3.65 -8.24 6.49
CA TRP A 50 -3.98 -9.58 6.96
C TRP A 50 -2.89 -10.58 6.52
N PRO A 51 -1.73 -10.57 7.21
CA PRO A 51 -0.54 -11.31 6.78
C PRO A 51 -0.68 -12.81 6.99
N PHE A 52 -0.09 -13.62 6.11
CA PHE A 52 -0.12 -15.07 6.18
C PHE A 52 1.28 -15.70 6.32
N PHE A 53 2.26 -15.33 5.47
CA PHE A 53 3.59 -15.97 5.45
C PHE A 53 4.72 -15.06 4.93
N ALA A 54 5.95 -15.59 4.93
CA ALA A 54 7.17 -14.91 4.47
C ALA A 54 7.45 -13.62 5.25
N GLU A 55 7.57 -12.48 4.57
CA GLU A 55 7.85 -11.17 5.15
C GLU A 55 6.59 -10.35 5.47
N GLN A 56 5.40 -10.90 5.21
CA GLN A 56 4.12 -10.20 5.32
C GLN A 56 3.86 -9.66 6.73
N GLN A 57 4.20 -10.44 7.77
CA GLN A 57 4.09 -9.98 9.16
C GLN A 57 5.02 -8.78 9.43
N THR A 58 6.22 -8.78 8.85
CA THR A 58 7.15 -7.65 8.95
C THR A 58 6.57 -6.41 8.27
N ASN A 59 6.09 -6.54 7.03
CA ASN A 59 5.47 -5.44 6.30
C ASN A 59 4.23 -4.89 7.01
N CYS A 60 3.39 -5.77 7.56
CA CYS A 60 2.23 -5.40 8.39
C CYS A 60 2.68 -4.54 9.59
N TRP A 61 3.65 -5.01 10.36
CA TRP A 61 4.19 -4.30 11.51
C TRP A 61 4.77 -2.92 11.14
N PHE A 62 5.50 -2.81 10.02
CA PHE A 62 5.98 -1.51 9.54
C PHE A 62 4.84 -0.58 9.13
N SER A 63 3.83 -1.10 8.43
CA SER A 63 2.66 -0.35 7.99
C SER A 63 1.89 0.25 9.16
N GLU A 64 1.72 -0.51 10.24
CA GLU A 64 1.03 -0.05 11.44
C GLU A 64 1.91 0.86 12.31
N THR A 65 3.14 0.44 12.63
CA THR A 65 3.92 1.06 13.72
C THR A 65 4.92 2.12 13.27
N LYS A 66 5.39 2.07 12.02
CA LYS A 66 6.42 2.98 11.50
C LYS A 66 5.85 3.99 10.53
N TRP A 67 5.10 3.51 9.54
CA TRP A 67 4.52 4.39 8.52
C TRP A 67 3.17 4.94 8.96
N GLY A 68 2.45 4.19 9.80
CA GLY A 68 1.13 4.58 10.30
C GLY A 68 0.10 4.67 9.18
N ILE A 69 0.18 3.76 8.22
CA ILE A 69 -0.71 3.67 7.04
C ILE A 69 -1.51 2.36 7.03
N GLY A 70 -1.40 1.53 8.06
CA GLY A 70 -2.04 0.22 8.13
C GLY A 70 -2.68 -0.10 9.49
N MET A 71 -3.66 -0.99 9.48
CA MET A 71 -4.19 -1.68 10.66
C MET A 71 -4.18 -3.18 10.41
N GLU A 72 -3.78 -3.97 11.41
CA GLU A 72 -3.80 -5.43 11.32
C GLU A 72 -5.20 -6.01 11.58
N ILE A 73 -5.59 -7.00 10.78
CA ILE A 73 -6.73 -7.89 11.02
C ILE A 73 -6.23 -9.10 11.81
N ASP A 74 -6.88 -9.41 12.94
CA ASP A 74 -6.55 -10.56 13.77
C ASP A 74 -6.70 -11.90 13.00
N ASN A 75 -5.85 -12.87 13.32
CA ASN A 75 -5.88 -14.19 12.70
C ASN A 75 -7.14 -15.00 13.04
N ASN A 76 -7.77 -14.76 14.19
CA ASN A 76 -9.05 -15.33 14.59
C ASN A 76 -10.23 -14.49 14.06
N VAL A 77 -10.23 -14.25 12.75
CA VAL A 77 -11.10 -13.26 12.10
C VAL A 77 -12.59 -13.55 12.33
N LYS A 78 -13.31 -12.53 12.81
CA LYS A 78 -14.78 -12.52 12.84
C LYS A 78 -15.35 -11.43 11.94
N ARG A 79 -16.55 -11.67 11.42
CA ARG A 79 -17.26 -10.71 10.55
C ARG A 79 -17.35 -9.32 11.17
N ASP A 80 -17.74 -9.24 12.44
CA ASP A 80 -18.00 -7.96 13.11
C ASP A 80 -16.70 -7.16 13.34
N GLU A 81 -15.58 -7.85 13.55
CA GLU A 81 -14.25 -7.25 13.68
C GLU A 81 -13.80 -6.67 12.34
N VAL A 82 -13.96 -7.42 11.25
CA VAL A 82 -13.67 -6.93 9.88
C VAL A 82 -14.54 -5.73 9.54
N GLU A 83 -15.84 -5.78 9.84
CA GLU A 83 -16.74 -4.66 9.63
C GLU A 83 -16.27 -3.41 10.37
N SER A 84 -15.92 -3.54 11.65
CA SER A 84 -15.43 -2.44 12.48
C SER A 84 -14.16 -1.81 11.89
N LEU A 85 -13.18 -2.64 11.50
CA LEU A 85 -11.93 -2.18 10.88
C LEU A 85 -12.16 -1.47 9.53
N VAL A 86 -13.05 -2.00 8.69
CA VAL A 86 -13.41 -1.37 7.41
C VAL A 86 -14.09 -0.02 7.65
N ARG A 87 -14.99 0.08 8.63
CA ARG A 87 -15.63 1.36 8.99
C ARG A 87 -14.62 2.36 9.51
N GLU A 88 -13.71 1.95 10.40
CA GLU A 88 -12.67 2.82 10.94
C GLU A 88 -11.73 3.32 9.82
N LEU A 89 -11.35 2.45 8.89
CA LEU A 89 -10.51 2.83 7.75
C LEU A 89 -11.21 3.85 6.84
N MET A 90 -12.49 3.64 6.54
CA MET A 90 -13.22 4.43 5.54
C MET A 90 -13.73 5.77 6.06
N VAL A 91 -14.17 5.85 7.32
CA VAL A 91 -14.81 7.06 7.87
C VAL A 91 -14.34 7.46 9.27
N GLY A 92 -13.60 6.59 9.96
CA GLY A 92 -13.10 6.84 11.31
C GLY A 92 -11.92 7.82 11.35
N GLU A 93 -11.60 8.30 12.55
CA GLU A 93 -10.50 9.26 12.75
C GLU A 93 -9.14 8.61 12.47
N LYS A 94 -8.94 7.35 12.88
CA LYS A 94 -7.69 6.62 12.58
C LYS A 94 -7.55 6.43 11.07
N GLY A 95 -8.64 6.16 10.35
CA GLY A 95 -8.67 6.09 8.88
C GLY A 95 -8.21 7.40 8.22
N LYS A 96 -8.73 8.54 8.67
CA LYS A 96 -8.34 9.87 8.17
C LYS A 96 -6.86 10.17 8.44
N GLU A 97 -6.37 9.85 9.62
CA GLU A 97 -4.95 10.01 9.98
C GLU A 97 -4.04 9.14 9.11
N MET A 98 -4.41 7.88 8.89
CA MET A 98 -3.68 6.97 8.00
C MET A 98 -3.68 7.47 6.56
N LYS A 99 -4.82 7.98 6.05
CA LYS A 99 -4.89 8.56 4.70
C LYS A 99 -3.95 9.76 4.56
N LYS A 100 -3.90 10.65 5.56
CA LYS A 100 -2.96 11.78 5.57
C LYS A 100 -1.51 11.30 5.49
N LYS A 101 -1.12 10.34 6.33
CA LYS A 101 0.22 9.74 6.31
C LYS A 101 0.53 9.04 4.99
N ALA A 102 -0.43 8.32 4.42
CA ALA A 102 -0.27 7.65 3.13
C ALA A 102 0.02 8.67 2.00
N MET A 103 -0.67 9.82 2.00
CA MET A 103 -0.38 10.91 1.06
C MET A 103 0.99 11.56 1.29
N GLU A 104 1.44 11.68 2.53
CA GLU A 104 2.79 12.16 2.86
C GLU A 104 3.86 11.19 2.32
N TRP A 105 3.68 9.88 2.52
CA TRP A 105 4.58 8.86 1.98
C TRP A 105 4.58 8.80 0.46
N LYS A 106 3.41 8.92 -0.18
CA LYS A 106 3.29 9.05 -1.64
C LYS A 106 4.17 10.19 -2.16
N LYS A 107 4.04 11.38 -1.58
CA LYS A 107 4.83 12.56 -1.97
C LYS A 107 6.33 12.32 -1.79
N LEU A 108 6.75 11.68 -0.70
CA LEU A 108 8.15 11.35 -0.47
C LEU A 108 8.67 10.32 -1.49
N ALA A 109 7.85 9.33 -1.86
CA ALA A 109 8.19 8.37 -2.89
C ALA A 109 8.40 9.06 -4.24
N GLU A 110 7.49 9.95 -4.65
CA GLU A 110 7.61 10.78 -5.85
C GLU A 110 8.90 11.61 -5.86
N ILE A 111 9.20 12.31 -4.77
CA ILE A 111 10.45 13.09 -4.62
C ILE A 111 11.68 12.18 -4.72
N SER A 112 11.66 11.00 -4.10
CA SER A 112 12.79 10.08 -4.14
C SER A 112 13.08 9.54 -5.56
N ALA A 113 12.04 9.46 -6.40
CA ALA A 113 12.12 8.96 -7.76
C ALA A 113 12.30 10.09 -8.80
N GLU A 114 12.33 11.35 -8.37
CA GLU A 114 12.46 12.51 -9.26
C GLU A 114 13.73 12.40 -10.12
N LYS A 115 13.59 12.67 -11.41
CA LYS A 115 14.68 12.53 -12.37
C LYS A 115 15.84 13.47 -12.02
N SER A 116 17.05 12.93 -12.03
CA SER A 116 18.33 13.63 -11.77
C SER A 116 18.55 14.16 -10.35
N THR A 117 17.51 14.35 -9.53
CA THR A 117 17.60 14.90 -8.17
C THR A 117 17.18 13.91 -7.08
N GLY A 118 16.28 12.97 -7.41
CA GLY A 118 15.76 11.99 -6.48
C GLY A 118 16.80 10.96 -6.06
N SER A 119 16.82 10.61 -4.78
CA SER A 119 17.81 9.68 -4.22
C SER A 119 17.75 8.29 -4.87
N SER A 120 16.55 7.75 -5.10
CA SER A 120 16.34 6.47 -5.77
C SER A 120 16.75 6.53 -7.24
N TYR A 121 16.47 7.65 -7.93
CA TYR A 121 16.92 7.88 -9.30
C TYR A 121 18.45 7.91 -9.40
N VAL A 122 19.11 8.68 -8.53
CA VAL A 122 20.57 8.78 -8.50
C VAL A 122 21.21 7.42 -8.20
N ASN A 123 20.60 6.62 -7.33
CA ASN A 123 21.10 5.28 -7.03
C ASN A 123 21.01 4.35 -8.24
N ILE A 124 19.90 4.36 -9.00
CA ILE A 124 19.82 3.53 -10.21
C ILE A 124 20.76 4.02 -11.31
N ASP A 125 20.94 5.34 -11.44
CA ASP A 125 21.88 5.94 -12.39
C ASP A 125 23.33 5.52 -12.08
N LYS A 126 23.72 5.50 -10.80
CA LYS A 126 25.02 4.95 -10.36
C LYS A 126 25.17 3.48 -10.71
N VAL A 127 24.16 2.65 -10.47
CA VAL A 127 24.21 1.22 -10.85
C VAL A 127 24.41 1.06 -12.37
N VAL A 128 23.72 1.87 -13.17
CA VAL A 128 23.88 1.84 -14.64
C VAL A 128 25.31 2.22 -15.03
N ASN A 129 25.81 3.35 -14.53
CA ASN A 129 27.12 3.86 -14.94
C ASN A 129 28.28 3.02 -14.40
N ASP A 130 28.25 2.68 -13.11
CA ASP A 130 29.40 2.10 -12.40
C ASP A 130 29.45 0.57 -12.51
N VAL A 131 28.36 -0.10 -12.90
CA VAL A 131 28.31 -1.56 -13.02
C VAL A 131 28.01 -1.99 -14.45
N LEU A 132 26.90 -1.51 -15.03
CA LEU A 132 26.41 -2.03 -16.31
C LEU A 132 27.15 -1.45 -17.53
N LEU A 133 27.64 -0.21 -17.43
CA LEU A 133 28.42 0.45 -18.48
C LEU A 133 29.91 0.36 -18.23
N ALA A 134 30.36 0.43 -16.98
CA ALA A 134 31.77 0.24 -16.63
C ALA A 134 32.32 -1.14 -17.04
N SER A 135 31.49 -2.19 -17.04
CA SER A 135 31.88 -3.54 -17.49
C SER A 135 32.03 -3.70 -19.01
N LYS A 136 31.77 -2.64 -19.79
CA LYS A 136 31.94 -2.63 -21.26
C LYS A 136 33.27 -2.01 -21.71
N HIS A 137 34.13 -1.61 -20.77
CA HIS A 137 35.49 -1.13 -20.99
C HIS A 137 36.50 -2.02 -20.27
#